data_AF-A0A923Y226-F1
#
_entry.id   AF-A0A923Y226-F1
#
_cell.length_a   1.000
_cell.length_b   1.000
_cell.length_c   1.000
_cell.angle_alpha   90.00
_cell.angle_beta   90.00
_cell.angle_gamma   90.00
#
_symmetry.space_group_name_H-M   'P 1'
#
loop_
_entity.id
_entity.type
_entity.pdbx_description
1 polymer ?
#
loop_
_entity_poly.entity_id
_entity_poly.type
_entity_poly.pdbx_seq_one_letter_code
_entity_poly.pdbx_strand_id
1 'polypeptide(L)'
;QGTTTRRYSYLDGADKMQSVDFACQLAPAPPESIEVVAKAYVTRKVTEACSGPKGSFTNEYWFDSGTNLRQSRQFLAPGLNSMFLQRVID
;
A
#
# COMPACT_ATOMS: atom_id res chain seq x y z
N GLN A 1 -1.66 15.57 5.06
CA GLN A 1 -2.54 14.48 5.53
C GLN A 1 -3.79 14.48 4.67
N GLY A 2 -4.40 13.34 4.40
CA GLY A 2 -5.62 13.24 3.58
C GLY A 2 -6.48 12.06 3.98
N THR A 3 -7.78 12.11 3.68
CA THR A 3 -8.73 11.01 3.92
C THR A 3 -9.21 10.45 2.59
N THR A 4 -9.44 9.15 2.53
CA THR A 4 -9.98 8.48 1.34
C THR A 4 -10.76 7.22 1.74
N THR A 5 -11.58 6.72 0.82
CA THR A 5 -12.27 5.43 0.96
C THR A 5 -11.70 4.47 -0.07
N ARG A 6 -11.25 3.29 0.37
CA ARG A 6 -10.75 2.22 -0.51
C ARG A 6 -11.72 1.06 -0.53
N ARG A 7 -12.15 0.67 -1.73
CA ARG A 7 -12.92 -0.57 -1.95
C ARG A 7 -11.98 -1.67 -2.41
N TYR A 8 -11.98 -2.80 -1.70
CA TYR A 8 -11.27 -4.02 -2.10
C TYR A 8 -12.26 -5.08 -2.51
N SER A 9 -12.02 -5.71 -3.65
CA SER A 9 -12.80 -6.83 -4.17
C SER A 9 -11.90 -8.06 -4.32
N TYR A 10 -12.33 -9.19 -3.77
CA TYR A 10 -11.56 -10.44 -3.76
C TYR A 10 -12.51 -11.65 -3.79
N LEU A 11 -12.02 -12.81 -4.23
CA LEU A 11 -12.76 -14.07 -4.15
C LEU A 11 -12.51 -14.73 -2.79
N ASP A 12 -13.57 -15.22 -2.16
CA ASP A 12 -13.45 -16.10 -0.99
C ASP A 12 -13.23 -17.57 -1.42
N GLY A 13 -13.07 -18.46 -0.43
CA GLY A 13 -12.83 -19.89 -0.69
C GLY A 13 -13.98 -20.65 -1.35
N ALA A 14 -15.13 -19.99 -1.59
CA ALA A 14 -16.26 -20.55 -2.32
C ALA A 14 -16.45 -19.88 -3.70
N ASP A 15 -15.40 -19.24 -4.22
CA ASP A 15 -15.39 -18.46 -5.47
C ASP A 15 -16.44 -17.34 -5.50
N LYS A 16 -16.84 -16.83 -4.33
CA LYS A 16 -17.77 -15.70 -4.26
C LYS A 16 -17.00 -14.40 -4.19
N MET A 17 -17.42 -13.43 -5.00
CA MET A 17 -16.90 -12.08 -4.95
C MET A 17 -17.35 -11.39 -3.67
N GLN A 18 -16.38 -11.01 -2.85
CA GLN A 18 -16.55 -10.14 -1.69
C GLN A 18 -16.11 -8.73 -2.08
N SER A 19 -16.79 -7.71 -1.56
CA SER A 19 -16.39 -6.31 -1.70
C SER A 19 -16.52 -5.60 -0.36
N VAL A 20 -15.47 -4.90 0.05
CA VAL A 20 -15.38 -4.26 1.37
C VAL A 20 -14.78 -2.87 1.23
N ASP A 21 -15.43 -1.90 1.86
CA ASP A 21 -14.96 -0.52 1.95
C ASP A 21 -14.20 -0.30 3.27
N PHE A 22 -13.08 0.40 3.17
CA PHE A 22 -12.27 0.85 4.31
C PHE A 22 -12.11 2.36 4.27
N ALA A 23 -12.24 2.98 5.44
CA ALA A 23 -11.90 4.40 5.63
C ALA A 23 -10.40 4.49 5.89
N CYS A 24 -9.71 5.32 5.11
CA CYS A 24 -8.26 5.39 5.12
C CYS A 24 -7.74 6.82 5.36
N GLN A 25 -6.65 6.91 6.11
CA GLN A 25 -5.93 8.15 6.39
C GLN A 25 -4.51 8.08 5.82
N LEU A 26 -4.19 9.02 4.94
CA LEU A 26 -2.89 9.20 4.32
C LEU A 26 -2.05 10.19 5.12
N ALA A 27 -0.86 9.78 5.52
CA ALA A 27 0.10 10.62 6.22
C ALA A 27 1.51 10.49 5.62
N PRO A 28 2.29 11.58 5.54
CA PRO A 28 3.71 11.47 5.29
C PRO A 28 4.38 10.74 6.48
N ALA A 29 5.34 9.89 6.18
CA ALA A 29 6.20 9.24 7.15
C ALA A 29 7.64 9.75 6.99
N PRO A 30 8.54 9.49 7.97
CA PRO A 30 9.95 9.83 7.81
C PRO A 30 10.49 9.31 6.48
N PRO A 31 11.30 10.12 5.75
CA PRO A 31 11.94 9.69 4.52
C PRO A 31 12.76 8.42 4.76
N GLU A 32 12.78 7.55 3.76
CA GLU A 32 13.47 6.26 3.84
C GLU A 32 14.30 6.09 2.57
N SER A 33 15.55 5.64 2.71
CA SER A 33 16.33 5.20 1.56
C SER A 33 16.06 3.72 1.36
N ILE A 34 15.64 3.35 0.15
CA ILE A 34 15.38 1.96 -0.22
C ILE A 34 16.35 1.50 -1.29
N GLU A 35 16.63 0.21 -1.31
CA GLU A 35 17.40 -0.42 -2.38
C GLU A 35 16.46 -1.15 -3.34
N VAL A 36 16.59 -0.86 -4.63
CA VAL A 36 15.94 -1.59 -5.70
C VAL A 36 17.02 -2.12 -6.63
N VAL A 37 17.23 -3.44 -6.60
CA VAL A 37 18.21 -4.15 -7.43
C VAL A 37 19.59 -3.44 -7.39
N ALA A 38 20.23 -3.42 -6.21
CA ALA A 38 21.54 -2.79 -5.97
C ALA A 38 21.62 -1.27 -6.21
N LYS A 39 20.52 -0.59 -6.52
CA LYS A 39 20.46 0.87 -6.65
C LYS A 39 19.70 1.49 -5.49
N ALA A 40 20.36 2.42 -4.80
CA ALA A 40 19.75 3.18 -3.72
C ALA A 40 18.88 4.32 -4.27
N TYR A 41 17.70 4.47 -3.70
CA TYR A 41 16.77 5.58 -3.96
C TYR A 41 16.43 6.27 -2.64
N VAL A 42 16.67 7.58 -2.56
CA VAL A 42 16.11 8.42 -1.49
C VAL A 42 14.64 8.64 -1.81
N THR A 43 13.74 8.25 -0.90
CA THR A 43 12.30 8.29 -1.16
C THR A 43 11.53 9.11 -0.15
N ARG A 44 10.43 9.72 -0.60
CA ARG A 44 9.37 10.17 0.30
C ARG A 44 8.48 8.99 0.62
N LYS A 45 8.28 8.73 1.91
CA LYS A 45 7.40 7.66 2.38
C LYS A 45 6.02 8.22 2.72
N VAL A 46 4.98 7.51 2.32
CA VAL A 46 3.58 7.78 2.68
C VAL A 46 2.99 6.50 3.25
N THR A 47 2.32 6.63 4.39
CA THR A 47 1.52 5.57 5.00
C THR A 47 0.04 5.83 4.78
N GLU A 48 -0.74 4.78 4.55
CA GLU A 48 -2.20 4.82 4.45
C GLU A 48 -2.77 3.84 5.47
N ALA A 49 -3.24 4.36 6.61
CA ALA A 49 -3.85 3.57 7.67
C ALA A 49 -5.35 3.42 7.37
N CYS A 50 -5.80 2.19 7.18
CA CYS A 50 -7.18 1.87 6.81
C CYS A 50 -7.86 1.05 7.91
N SER A 51 -9.14 1.34 8.16
CA SER A 51 -10.00 0.58 9.08
C SER A 51 -11.40 0.37 8.50
N GLY A 52 -12.01 -0.77 8.83
CA GLY A 52 -13.32 -1.14 8.31
C GLY A 52 -13.85 -2.46 8.88
N PRO A 53 -14.94 -2.99 8.32
CA PRO A 53 -15.65 -4.17 8.85
C PRO A 53 -14.83 -5.47 8.88
N LYS A 54 -13.74 -5.54 8.10
CA LYS A 54 -12.83 -6.70 8.04
C LYS A 54 -11.50 -6.47 8.77
N GLY A 55 -11.43 -5.46 9.63
CA GLY A 55 -10.26 -5.12 10.43
C GLY A 55 -9.54 -3.87 9.94
N SER A 56 -8.27 -3.77 10.31
CA SER A 56 -7.42 -2.62 10.03
C SER A 56 -6.08 -3.06 9.47
N PHE A 57 -5.48 -2.23 8.62
CA PHE A 57 -4.16 -2.47 8.04
C PHE A 57 -3.48 -1.14 7.70
N THR A 58 -2.21 -1.18 7.33
CA THR A 58 -1.46 -0.01 6.87
C THR A 58 -0.72 -0.35 5.59
N ASN A 59 -1.03 0.39 4.52
CA ASN A 59 -0.27 0.37 3.29
C ASN A 59 0.90 1.35 3.39
N GLU A 60 2.01 1.02 2.76
CA GLU A 60 3.21 1.85 2.69
C GLU A 60 3.61 2.07 1.23
N TYR A 61 3.97 3.30 0.92
CA TYR A 61 4.30 3.75 -0.43
C TYR A 61 5.58 4.58 -0.39
N TRP A 62 6.57 4.21 -1.20
CA TRP A 62 7.84 4.91 -1.34
C TRP A 62 7.94 5.50 -2.73
N PHE A 63 7.90 6.82 -2.81
CA PHE A 63 8.01 7.54 -4.07
C PHE A 63 9.42 8.11 -4.21
N ASP A 64 9.98 8.06 -5.42
CA ASP A 64 11.26 8.71 -5.70
C ASP A 64 11.15 10.25 -5.60
N SER A 65 12.24 10.96 -5.93
CA SER A 65 12.28 12.42 -5.92
C SER A 65 11.30 13.09 -6.88
N GLY A 66 10.76 12.33 -7.84
CA GLY A 66 9.69 12.77 -8.72
C GLY A 66 8.32 12.31 -8.22
N THR A 67 7.54 11.73 -9.13
CA THR A 67 6.18 11.23 -8.85
C THR A 67 6.07 9.72 -8.96
N ASN A 68 7.15 9.01 -9.28
CA ASN A 68 7.08 7.56 -9.48
C ASN A 68 7.00 6.83 -8.14
N LEU A 69 6.11 5.86 -8.07
CA LEU A 69 6.08 4.89 -6.98
C LEU A 69 7.18 3.85 -7.21
N ARG A 70 8.24 3.90 -6.40
CA ARG A 70 9.40 3.00 -6.51
C ARG A 70 9.15 1.67 -5.82
N GLN A 71 8.42 1.69 -4.70
CA GLN A 71 8.07 0.51 -3.94
C GLN A 71 6.72 0.68 -3.25
N SER A 72 6.03 -0.43 -3.00
CA SER A 72 4.86 -0.44 -2.13
C SER A 72 4.69 -1.76 -1.38
N ARG A 73 4.13 -1.68 -0.17
CA ARG A 73 3.61 -2.81 0.59
C ARG A 73 2.14 -2.55 0.86
N GLN A 74 1.28 -3.42 0.36
CA GLN A 74 -0.16 -3.16 0.34
C GLN A 74 -0.96 -4.37 0.81
N PHE A 75 -2.08 -4.11 1.46
CA PHE A 75 -3.11 -5.09 1.74
C PHE A 75 -3.69 -5.64 0.43
N LEU A 76 -3.89 -6.96 0.38
CA LEU A 76 -4.47 -7.63 -0.76
C LEU A 76 -5.93 -8.03 -0.48
N ALA A 77 -6.13 -8.86 0.54
CA ALA A 77 -7.42 -9.31 1.02
C ALA A 77 -7.33 -9.82 2.47
N PRO A 78 -8.46 -9.91 3.20
CA PRO A 78 -8.48 -10.50 4.54
C PRO A 78 -7.95 -11.93 4.54
N GLY A 79 -7.09 -12.25 5.51
CA GLY A 79 -6.48 -13.58 5.63
C GLY A 79 -5.28 -13.84 4.71
N LEU A 80 -4.94 -12.89 3.83
CA LEU A 80 -3.72 -12.95 3.00
C LEU A 80 -2.64 -12.01 3.55
N ASN A 81 -1.39 -12.37 3.27
CA ASN A 81 -0.26 -11.49 3.52
C ASN A 81 -0.27 -10.28 2.58
N SER A 82 0.47 -9.23 2.95
CA SER A 82 0.62 -8.05 2.12
C SER A 82 1.33 -8.36 0.80
N MET A 83 0.89 -7.71 -0.29
CA MET A 83 1.59 -7.68 -1.56
C MET A 83 2.72 -6.66 -1.52
N PHE A 84 3.89 -7.06 -2.01
CA PHE A 84 5.06 -6.20 -2.14
C PHE A 84 5.44 -6.04 -3.61
N LEU A 85 5.64 -4.79 -4.05
CA LEU A 85 5.99 -4.46 -5.44
C LEU A 85 7.16 -3.48 -5.45
N GLN A 86 8.09 -3.68 -6.39
CA GLN A 86 9.21 -2.77 -6.66
C GLN A 86 9.31 -2.47 -8.16
N ARG A 87 9.55 -1.21 -8.50
CA ARG A 87 9.78 -0.75 -9.87
C ARG A 87 11.27 -0.74 -10.16
N VAL A 88 11.73 -1.65 -11.02
CA VAL A 88 13.14 -1.83 -11.37
C VAL A 88 13.63 -0.99 -12.56
N ILE A 89 12.70 -0.35 -13.29
CA ILE A 89 13.00 0.52 -14.43
C ILE A 89 12.78 1.99 -14.05
N ASP A 90 13.54 2.90 -14.66
CA ASP A 90 13.32 4.34 -14.51
C ASP A 90 12.33 4.84 -15.58
#